data_AF-A0A1R3GVC1-F1
#
_entry.id   AF-A0A1R3GVC1-F1
#
_cell.length_a   1.000
_cell.length_b   1.000
_cell.length_c   1.000
_cell.angle_alpha   90.00
_cell.angle_beta   90.00
_cell.angle_gamma   90.00
#
_symmetry.space_group_name_H-M   'P 1'
#
loop_
_entity.id
_entity.type
_entity.pdbx_description
1 polymer ?
#
loop_
_entity_poly.entity_id
_entity_poly.type
_entity_poly.pdbx_seq_one_letter_code
_entity_poly.pdbx_strand_id
1 'polypeptide(L)'
;MQSKDGKDMILLGDLVLSNKLVVYDIENQTIGWTEYNCTSSIKVKDASSGAVYSVGAHDIGSASSLTFGGILTFLSILIALLHTFIA
;
A
#
# COMPACT_ATOMS: atom_id res chain seq x y z
N MET A 1 -1.46 20.87 6.43
CA MET A 1 -2.27 19.75 6.95
C MET A 1 -1.91 19.59 8.41
N GLN A 2 -2.89 19.57 9.32
CA GLN A 2 -2.65 19.39 10.76
C GLN A 2 -2.97 17.95 11.15
N SER A 3 -2.17 17.37 12.03
CA SER A 3 -2.50 16.08 12.62
C SER A 3 -3.73 16.21 13.53
N LYS A 4 -4.32 15.07 13.92
CA LYS A 4 -5.47 15.03 14.84
C LYS A 4 -5.24 15.76 16.17
N ASP A 5 -3.97 15.94 16.55
CA ASP A 5 -3.54 16.61 17.77
C ASP A 5 -3.21 18.10 17.57
N GLY A 6 -3.49 18.67 16.38
CA GLY A 6 -3.15 20.06 16.05
C GLY A 6 -1.67 20.32 15.80
N LYS A 7 -0.84 19.27 15.73
CA LYS A 7 0.60 19.38 15.45
C LYS A 7 0.83 19.54 13.95
N ASP A 8 1.87 20.29 13.59
CA ASP A 8 2.32 20.39 12.21
C ASP A 8 2.73 19.02 11.67
N MET A 9 2.26 18.72 10.46
CA MET A 9 2.51 17.44 9.79
C MET A 9 3.19 17.68 8.45
N ILE A 10 4.32 17.02 8.25
CA ILE A 10 5.03 17.00 6.97
C ILE A 10 4.66 15.70 6.26
N LEU A 11 4.04 15.82 5.09
CA LEU A 11 3.72 14.69 4.23
C LEU A 11 4.82 14.51 3.18
N LEU A 12 5.51 13.37 3.24
CA LEU A 12 6.50 12.98 2.23
C LEU A 12 5.81 12.17 1.14
N GLY A 13 5.44 12.86 0.06
CA GLY A 13 4.76 12.26 -1.09
C GLY A 13 5.69 11.63 -2.12
N ASP A 14 5.13 11.33 -3.28
CA ASP A 14 5.80 10.76 -4.44
C ASP A 14 7.04 11.57 -4.89
N LEU A 15 7.01 12.89 -4.82
CA LEU A 15 8.13 13.75 -5.22
C LEU A 15 9.40 13.50 -4.39
N VAL A 16 9.25 13.20 -3.10
CA VAL A 16 10.40 12.93 -2.21
C VAL A 16 10.81 11.46 -2.28
N LEU A 17 9.85 10.54 -2.44
CA LEU A 17 10.09 9.10 -2.36
C LEU A 17 10.43 8.45 -3.72
N SER A 18 10.24 9.15 -4.83
CA SER A 18 10.57 8.64 -6.17
C SER A 18 12.04 8.24 -6.29
N ASN A 19 12.29 7.09 -6.91
CA ASN A 19 13.63 6.49 -7.09
C ASN A 19 14.42 6.32 -5.79
N LYS A 20 13.74 6.06 -4.68
CA LYS A 20 14.38 5.70 -3.41
C LYS A 20 14.04 4.28 -2.99
N LEU A 21 15.04 3.57 -2.48
CA LEU A 21 14.83 2.36 -1.69
C LEU A 21 14.58 2.78 -0.25
N VAL A 22 13.37 2.57 0.25
CA VAL A 22 12.96 2.93 1.61
C VAL A 22 12.95 1.68 2.50
N VAL A 23 13.58 1.77 3.66
CA VAL A 23 13.62 0.70 4.66
C VAL A 23 13.04 1.22 5.96
N TYR A 24 12.13 0.46 6.55
CA TYR A 24 11.60 0.71 7.89
C TYR A 24 12.19 -0.31 8.86
N ASP A 25 13.02 0.19 9.77
CA ASP A 25 13.49 -0.60 10.91
C ASP A 25 12.43 -0.52 12.01
N ILE A 26 11.69 -1.62 12.18
CA ILE A 26 10.60 -1.73 13.15
C ILE A 26 11.12 -1.71 14.58
N GLU A 27 12.28 -2.32 14.83
CA GLU A 27 12.85 -2.43 16.18
C GLU A 27 13.32 -1.07 16.68
N ASN A 28 14.01 -0.32 15.82
CA ASN A 28 14.53 1.00 16.15
C ASN A 28 13.55 2.14 15.84
N GLN A 29 12.40 1.84 15.23
CA GLN A 29 11.42 2.83 14.75
C GLN A 29 12.04 3.91 13.85
N THR A 30 13.01 3.52 13.03
CA THR A 30 13.70 4.45 12.12
C THR A 30 13.37 4.15 10.68
N ILE A 31 13.33 5.22 9.88
CA ILE A 31 13.15 5.12 8.43
C ILE A 31 14.46 5.57 7.79
N GLY A 32 15.00 4.73 6.92
CA GLY A 32 16.15 5.06 6.09
C GLY A 32 15.78 4.99 4.61
N TRP A 33 16.49 5.76 3.78
CA TRP A 33 16.37 5.65 2.34
C TRP A 33 17.69 5.94 1.63
N THR A 34 17.82 5.41 0.43
CA THR A 34 18.94 5.71 -0.48
C THR A 34 18.43 5.80 -1.91
N GLU A 35 19.16 6.49 -2.78
CA GLU A 35 18.88 6.49 -4.22
C GLU A 35 18.91 5.05 -4.77
N TYR A 36 17.93 4.71 -5.59
CA TYR A 36 17.77 3.38 -6.16
C TYR A 36 17.05 3.41 -7.51
N ASN A 37 17.47 2.56 -8.44
CA ASN A 37 16.78 2.40 -9.71
C ASN A 37 15.56 1.49 -9.54
N CYS A 38 14.37 2.07 -9.37
CA CYS A 38 13.12 1.34 -9.20
C CYS A 38 12.66 0.54 -10.44
N THR A 39 13.34 0.66 -11.60
CA THR A 39 13.09 -0.24 -12.74
C THR A 39 13.79 -1.60 -12.58
N SER A 40 14.72 -1.72 -11.63
CA SER A 40 15.44 -2.94 -11.31
C SER A 40 14.84 -3.68 -10.11
N SER A 41 15.21 -4.94 -9.93
CA SER A 41 14.78 -5.74 -8.79
C SER A 41 15.75 -5.66 -7.62
N ILE A 42 15.21 -5.80 -6.41
CA ILE A 42 15.95 -5.78 -5.16
C ILE A 42 16.33 -7.21 -4.80
N LYS A 43 17.56 -7.44 -4.36
CA LYS A 43 17.99 -8.75 -3.83
C LYS A 43 17.84 -8.77 -2.32
N VAL A 44 17.02 -9.69 -1.81
CA VAL A 44 16.78 -9.91 -0.38
C VAL A 44 17.34 -11.27 0.00
N LYS A 45 18.19 -11.32 1.02
CA LYS A 45 18.73 -12.57 1.55
C LYS A 45 17.90 -12.98 2.76
N ASP A 46 17.33 -14.18 2.70
CA ASP A 46 16.70 -14.78 3.87
C ASP A 46 17.77 -15.16 4.90
N ALA A 47 17.60 -14.70 6.12
CA ALA A 47 18.57 -14.91 7.19
C ALA A 47 18.66 -16.38 7.62
N SER A 48 17.54 -17.10 7.56
CA SER A 48 17.43 -18.47 8.07
C SER A 48 18.02 -19.51 7.11
N SER A 49 17.66 -19.43 5.84
CA SER A 49 18.08 -20.36 4.78
C SER A 49 19.31 -19.88 3.99
N GLY A 50 19.62 -18.58 4.06
CA GLY A 50 20.67 -17.96 3.26
C GLY A 50 20.32 -17.78 1.78
N ALA A 51 19.11 -18.17 1.36
CA ALA A 51 18.64 -18.02 -0.01
C ALA A 51 18.50 -16.54 -0.39
N VAL A 52 18.79 -16.21 -1.65
CA VAL A 52 18.67 -14.85 -2.18
C VAL A 52 17.49 -14.80 -3.14
N TYR A 53 16.53 -13.93 -2.85
CA TYR A 53 15.33 -13.70 -3.63
C TYR A 53 15.43 -12.36 -4.35
N SER A 54 14.91 -12.31 -5.57
CA SER A 54 14.76 -11.07 -6.34
C SER A 54 13.32 -10.60 -6.20
N VAL A 55 13.12 -9.38 -5.73
CA VAL A 55 11.80 -8.75 -5.55
C VAL A 55 11.74 -7.52 -6.44
N GLY A 56 10.89 -7.55 -7.47
CA GLY A 56 10.61 -6.42 -8.33
C GLY A 56 9.36 -5.66 -7.92
N ALA A 57 9.23 -4.42 -8.41
CA ALA A 57 8.02 -3.60 -8.21
C ALA A 57 6.73 -4.23 -8.76
N HIS A 58 6.85 -5.20 -9.67
CA HIS A 58 5.73 -5.96 -10.24
C HIS A 58 5.35 -7.19 -9.40
N ASP A 59 6.21 -7.64 -8.49
CA ASP A 59 5.97 -8.79 -7.61
C ASP A 59 5.25 -8.36 -6.31
N ILE A 60 5.45 -7.11 -5.89
CA ILE A 60 4.67 -6.48 -4.81
C ILE A 60 3.27 -6.20 -5.40
N GLY A 61 2.35 -7.12 -5.14
CA GLY A 61 1.04 -7.16 -5.78
C GLY A 61 0.37 -5.79 -5.87
N SER A 62 -0.21 -5.50 -7.03
CA SER A 62 -1.19 -4.42 -7.17
C SER A 62 -2.21 -4.61 -6.05
N ALA A 63 -2.36 -3.63 -5.16
CA ALA A 63 -3.46 -3.64 -4.21
C ALA A 63 -4.70 -3.82 -5.06
N SER A 64 -5.30 -5.01 -5.02
CA SER A 64 -6.55 -5.21 -5.71
C SER A 64 -7.47 -4.21 -5.03
N SER A 65 -7.90 -3.21 -5.81
CA SER A 65 -9.08 -2.46 -5.46
C SER A 65 -10.17 -3.52 -5.42
N LEU A 66 -10.34 -4.15 -4.26
CA LEU A 66 -11.51 -4.92 -3.96
C LEU A 66 -12.65 -3.99 -4.33
N THR A 67 -13.45 -4.44 -5.27
CA THR A 67 -14.59 -3.79 -5.91
C THR A 67 -15.71 -3.57 -4.89
N PHE A 68 -15.37 -2.96 -3.74
CA PHE A 68 -16.27 -2.67 -2.64
C PHE A 68 -17.42 -1.77 -3.11
N GLY A 69 -17.14 -0.86 -4.05
CA GLY A 69 -18.18 -0.11 -4.76
C GLY A 69 -19.15 -1.01 -5.53
N GLY A 70 -18.65 -2.01 -6.26
CA GLY A 70 -19.48 -2.95 -7.02
C GLY A 70 -20.38 -3.79 -6.12
N ILE A 71 -19.83 -4.35 -5.04
CA ILE A 71 -20.60 -5.14 -4.07
C ILE A 71 -21.67 -4.28 -3.39
N LEU A 72 -21.34 -3.06 -2.97
CA LEU A 72 -22.28 -2.14 -2.33
C LEU A 72 -23.40 -1.71 -3.28
N THR A 73 -23.08 -1.41 -4.55
CA THR A 73 -24.10 -1.08 -5.55
C THR A 73 -25.05 -2.24 -5.82
N PHE A 74 -24.52 -3.47 -5.91
CA PHE A 74 -25.33 -4.67 -6.10
C PHE A 74 -26.26 -4.93 -4.90
N LEU A 75 -25.76 -4.78 -3.67
CA LEU A 75 -26.55 -4.91 -2.46
C LEU A 75 -27.67 -3.86 -2.39
N SER A 76 -27.38 -2.63 -2.80
CA SER A 76 -28.34 -1.52 -2.84
C SER A 76 -29.50 -1.80 -3.81
N ILE A 77 -29.21 -2.36 -4.98
CA ILE A 77 -30.22 -2.74 -5.99
C ILE A 77 -31.11 -3.88 -5.47
N LEU A 78 -30.52 -4.89 -4.83
CA LEU A 78 -31.26 -6.01 -4.22
C LEU A 78 -32.25 -5.53 -3.16
N ILE A 79 -31.82 -4.62 -2.30
CA ILE A 79 -32.67 -4.02 -1.26
C ILE A 79 -33.83 -3.24 -1.92
N ALA A 80 -33.55 -2.44 -2.95
CA ALA A 80 -34.58 -1.68 -3.66
C ALA A 80 -35.63 -2.60 -4.33
N LEU A 81 -35.19 -3.68 -4.99
CA LEU A 81 -36.09 -4.66 -5.63
C LEU A 81 -36.95 -5.41 -4.61
N LEU A 82 -36.38 -5.76 -3.44
CA LEU A 82 -37.12 -6.39 -2.35
C LEU A 82 -38.19 -5.45 -1.79
N HIS A 83 -37.88 -4.16 -1.64
CA HIS A 83 -38.86 -3.15 -1.22
C HIS A 83 -40.03 -3.03 -2.21
N THR A 84 -39.75 -3.01 -3.53
CA THR A 84 -40.82 -2.96 -4.55
C THR A 84 -41.67 -4.23 -4.64
N PHE A 85 -41.21 -5.35 -4.08
CA PHE A 85 -41.96 -6.60 -4.04
C PHE A 85 -42.83 -6.73 -2.78
N ILE A 86 -42.44 -6.06 -1.68
CA ILE A 86 -43.14 -6.09 -0.40
C ILE A 86 -44.15 -4.95 -0.24
N ALA A 87 -43.94 -3.82 -0.92
CA ALA A 87 -44.87 -2.68 -0.97
C ALA A 87 -45.89 -2.84 -2.10
#